data_AF-A0AAJ1VX45-F1
#
_entry.id   AF-A0AAJ1VX45-F1
#
_cell.length_a   1.000
_cell.length_b   1.000
_cell.length_c   1.000
_cell.angle_alpha   90.00
_cell.angle_beta   90.00
_cell.angle_gamma   90.00
#
_symmetry.space_group_name_H-M   'P 1'
#
loop_
_entity.id
_entity.type
_entity.pdbx_description
1 polymer ?
#
loop_
_entity_poly.entity_id
_entity_poly.type
_entity_poly.pdbx_seq_one_letter_code
_entity_poly.pdbx_strand_id
1 'polypeptide(L)'
;MATYDWLFNVLGLRKWCDAGASDGPMSMAQLLAKTGNAAPQSGVNFAFPSLDELNKACGQISQTRDVIKGLENGFLAIRPALRTVLDPITQPLSWMLDGTLYLFMTAPWFLIMALILVAVWFSTRSFSVLLFNAFCLSFFAFVDHFEPAMQTFAVILVCTIISALFGIPIGIAMSKYNRLQKAIIPVLDLLQTLPTFVYLIPLIFLFPIGESRLYGIAIITASQSSFMPLCQ
;
A
#
# COMPACT_ATOMS: atom_id res chain seq x y z
N MET A 1 2.26 0.75 -40.07
CA MET A 1 3.59 0.13 -39.89
C MET A 1 3.94 0.29 -38.42
N ALA A 2 4.43 -0.76 -37.75
CA ALA A 2 4.74 -0.65 -36.32
C ALA A 2 5.83 0.41 -36.11
N THR A 3 5.63 1.30 -35.14
CA THR A 3 6.48 2.49 -34.91
C THR A 3 7.95 2.13 -34.70
N TYR A 4 8.25 0.92 -34.25
CA TYR A 4 9.60 0.42 -33.96
C TYR A 4 10.15 -0.62 -34.94
N ASP A 5 9.49 -0.92 -36.07
CA ASP A 5 10.00 -1.91 -37.05
C ASP A 5 11.40 -1.52 -37.58
N TRP A 6 11.65 -0.22 -37.77
CA TRP A 6 12.96 0.30 -38.16
C TRP A 6 14.07 -0.03 -37.14
N LEU A 7 13.79 0.03 -35.83
CA LEU A 7 14.75 -0.27 -34.77
C LEU A 7 15.23 -1.73 -34.83
N PHE A 8 14.29 -2.66 -35.01
CA PHE A 8 14.60 -4.09 -35.09
C PHE A 8 15.30 -4.47 -36.40
N ASN A 9 15.07 -3.72 -37.48
CA ASN A 9 15.80 -3.87 -38.74
C ASN A 9 17.25 -3.41 -38.64
N VAL A 10 17.50 -2.24 -38.04
CA VAL A 10 18.87 -1.70 -37.87
C VAL A 10 19.72 -2.56 -36.95
N LEU A 11 19.12 -3.11 -35.90
CA LEU A 11 19.82 -4.01 -34.97
C LEU A 11 20.00 -5.44 -35.54
N GLY A 12 19.38 -5.77 -36.68
CA GLY A 12 19.46 -7.10 -37.29
C GLY A 12 18.67 -8.19 -36.56
N LEU A 13 17.76 -7.83 -35.65
CA LEU A 13 16.97 -8.77 -34.84
C LEU A 13 15.68 -9.26 -35.52
N ARG A 14 15.43 -8.91 -36.79
CA ARG A 14 14.17 -9.26 -37.47
C ARG A 14 13.93 -10.75 -37.58
N LYS A 15 14.99 -11.52 -37.90
CA LYS A 15 14.95 -12.99 -37.93
C LYS A 15 14.57 -13.61 -36.57
N TRP A 16 14.95 -12.97 -35.46
CA TRP A 16 14.59 -13.40 -34.11
C TRP A 16 13.11 -13.11 -33.81
N CYS A 17 12.59 -11.97 -34.25
CA CYS A 17 11.18 -11.62 -34.11
C CYS A 17 10.25 -12.50 -34.95
N ASP A 18 10.67 -12.86 -36.17
CA ASP A 18 9.87 -13.67 -37.12
C ASP A 18 9.91 -15.17 -36.79
N ALA A 19 10.92 -15.64 -36.04
CA ALA A 19 11.03 -17.05 -35.63
C ALA A 19 9.89 -17.52 -34.68
N GLY A 20 9.17 -16.58 -34.06
CA GLY A 20 8.01 -16.85 -33.20
C GLY A 20 6.65 -16.62 -33.83
N ALA A 21 6.59 -16.26 -35.13
CA ALA A 21 5.35 -15.96 -35.84
C ALA A 21 4.62 -17.25 -36.27
N SER A 22 4.14 -18.05 -35.31
CA SER A 22 3.17 -19.11 -35.60
C SER A 22 1.75 -18.59 -35.36
N ASP A 23 1.04 -18.33 -36.46
CA ASP A 23 -0.43 -18.32 -36.64
C ASP A 23 -1.32 -17.99 -35.41
N GLY A 24 -1.19 -16.78 -34.88
CA GLY A 24 -2.21 -16.18 -34.00
C GLY A 24 -3.27 -15.41 -34.81
N PRO A 25 -4.55 -15.38 -34.38
CA PRO A 25 -5.62 -14.71 -35.13
C PRO A 25 -5.35 -13.21 -35.24
N MET A 26 -5.59 -12.68 -36.45
CA MET A 26 -5.28 -11.31 -36.85
C MET A 26 -5.84 -10.27 -35.87
N SER A 27 -5.00 -9.30 -35.50
CA SER A 27 -5.36 -8.25 -34.55
C SER A 27 -6.36 -7.25 -35.17
N MET A 28 -7.24 -6.67 -34.34
CA MET A 28 -8.26 -5.68 -34.75
C MET A 28 -7.69 -4.47 -35.52
N ALA A 29 -6.39 -4.19 -35.39
CA ALA A 29 -5.69 -3.17 -36.17
C ALA A 29 -5.53 -3.54 -37.66
N GLN A 30 -5.37 -4.83 -38.00
CA GLN A 30 -5.37 -5.32 -39.38
C GLN A 30 -6.77 -5.29 -40.01
N LEU A 31 -7.83 -5.45 -39.21
CA LEU A 31 -9.21 -5.29 -39.67
C LEU A 31 -9.54 -3.82 -39.94
N LEU A 32 -9.15 -2.90 -39.05
CA LEU A 32 -9.35 -1.47 -39.25
C LEU A 32 -8.57 -0.92 -40.46
N ALA A 33 -7.38 -1.47 -40.74
CA ALA A 33 -6.59 -1.14 -41.94
C ALA A 33 -7.23 -1.62 -43.25
N LYS A 34 -8.06 -2.67 -43.21
CA LYS A 34 -8.82 -3.15 -44.39
C LYS A 34 -10.09 -2.33 -44.65
N THR A 35 -10.60 -1.60 -43.66
CA THR A 35 -11.80 -0.72 -43.75
C THR A 35 -11.52 0.74 -44.13
N GLY A 36 -10.31 1.10 -44.57
CA GLY A 36 -10.11 2.31 -45.38
C GLY A 36 -10.33 3.68 -44.70
N ASN A 37 -10.39 3.77 -43.37
CA ASN A 37 -10.35 5.07 -42.67
C ASN A 37 -8.95 5.32 -42.09
N ALA A 38 -8.05 5.81 -42.94
CA ALA A 38 -6.75 6.31 -42.54
C ALA A 38 -6.86 7.75 -42.01
N ALA A 39 -6.48 7.96 -40.75
CA ALA A 39 -5.94 9.26 -40.35
C ALA A 39 -4.41 9.18 -40.48
N PRO A 40 -3.76 10.06 -41.26
CA PRO A 40 -2.33 10.02 -41.48
C PRO A 40 -1.63 10.68 -40.29
N GLN A 41 -0.75 9.95 -39.62
CA GLN A 41 0.31 10.56 -38.83
C GLN A 41 1.64 9.91 -39.21
N SER A 42 2.07 10.25 -40.42
CA SER A 42 3.47 10.17 -40.85
C SER A 42 4.25 11.29 -40.18
N GLY A 43 4.73 11.01 -38.97
CA GLY A 43 5.70 11.79 -38.24
C GLY A 43 6.44 10.82 -37.32
N VAL A 44 7.74 10.99 -37.11
CA VAL A 44 8.53 10.18 -36.18
C VAL A 44 8.02 10.49 -34.76
N ASN A 45 6.93 9.84 -34.38
CA ASN A 45 6.29 10.00 -33.10
C ASN A 45 7.04 9.06 -32.15
N PHE A 46 8.04 9.59 -31.46
CA PHE A 46 8.68 8.91 -30.34
C PHE A 46 7.69 8.83 -29.18
N ALA A 47 6.67 7.98 -29.34
CA ALA A 47 5.93 7.47 -28.21
C ALA A 47 6.92 6.77 -27.28
N PHE A 48 6.71 6.85 -25.98
CA PHE A 48 7.51 6.08 -25.04
C PHE A 48 7.32 4.58 -25.33
N PRO A 49 8.40 3.77 -25.34
CA PRO A 49 8.35 2.36 -25.72
C PRO A 49 7.58 1.55 -24.68
N SER A 50 6.28 1.42 -24.88
CA SER A 50 5.48 0.46 -24.11
C SER A 50 5.68 -0.94 -24.68
N LEU A 51 5.70 -1.95 -23.80
CA LEU A 51 5.86 -3.35 -24.21
C LEU A 51 4.78 -3.82 -25.20
N ASP A 52 3.61 -3.17 -25.21
CA ASP A 52 2.54 -3.43 -26.18
C ASP A 52 2.89 -2.95 -27.59
N GLU A 53 3.48 -1.76 -27.72
CA GLU A 53 3.96 -1.24 -29.00
C GLU A 53 5.18 -2.01 -29.53
N LEU A 54 6.02 -2.55 -28.62
CA LEU A 54 7.13 -3.43 -28.99
C LEU A 54 6.66 -4.83 -29.40
N ASN A 55 5.66 -5.40 -28.72
CA ASN A 55 5.04 -6.67 -29.13
C ASN A 55 4.44 -6.58 -30.54
N LYS A 56 3.83 -5.43 -30.90
CA LYS A 56 3.31 -5.16 -32.26
C LYS A 56 4.40 -5.15 -33.33
N ALA A 57 5.64 -4.79 -32.98
CA ALA A 57 6.79 -4.83 -33.89
C ALA A 57 7.54 -6.16 -33.85
N CYS A 58 7.47 -6.89 -32.73
CA CYS A 58 8.17 -8.15 -32.50
C CYS A 58 7.33 -9.09 -31.63
N GLY A 59 6.74 -10.13 -32.23
CA GLY A 59 5.83 -11.05 -31.52
C GLY A 59 6.48 -11.88 -30.42
N GLN A 60 7.80 -11.89 -30.33
CA GLN A 60 8.57 -12.52 -29.24
C GLN A 60 8.60 -11.70 -27.94
N ILE A 61 8.31 -10.40 -27.99
CA ILE A 61 8.31 -9.53 -26.80
C ILE A 61 6.94 -9.66 -26.12
N SER A 62 6.87 -10.07 -24.86
CA SER A 62 5.58 -10.25 -24.16
C SER A 62 4.78 -8.95 -24.02
N GLN A 63 3.46 -9.01 -24.20
CA GLN A 63 2.57 -7.88 -23.96
C GLN A 63 2.55 -7.50 -22.47
N THR A 64 2.47 -6.20 -22.17
CA THR A 64 2.34 -5.70 -20.79
C THR A 64 1.18 -6.37 -20.04
N ARG A 65 0.06 -6.63 -20.75
CA ARG A 65 -1.13 -7.30 -20.20
C ARG A 65 -0.82 -8.70 -19.66
N ASP A 66 -0.03 -9.48 -20.38
CA ASP A 66 0.26 -10.86 -20.00
C ASP A 66 1.26 -10.92 -18.84
N VAL A 67 2.16 -9.95 -18.76
CA VAL A 67 3.04 -9.75 -17.59
C VAL A 67 2.23 -9.38 -16.35
N ILE A 68 1.29 -8.44 -16.46
CA ILE A 68 0.41 -8.05 -15.34
C ILE A 68 -0.43 -9.25 -14.89
N LYS A 69 -1.04 -9.99 -15.82
CA LYS A 69 -1.82 -11.21 -15.52
C LYS A 69 -0.96 -12.29 -14.88
N GLY A 70 0.29 -12.45 -15.32
CA GLY A 70 1.24 -13.38 -14.72
C GLY A 70 1.57 -13.02 -13.28
N LEU A 71 1.82 -11.74 -13.00
CA LEU A 71 2.04 -11.22 -11.65
C LEU A 71 0.82 -11.41 -10.76
N GLU A 72 -0.37 -11.08 -11.27
CA GLU A 72 -1.63 -11.23 -10.55
C GLU A 72 -1.90 -12.70 -10.19
N ASN A 73 -1.78 -13.61 -11.16
CA ASN A 73 -1.97 -15.04 -10.92
C ASN A 73 -0.92 -15.62 -9.96
N GLY A 74 0.34 -15.19 -10.07
CA GLY A 74 1.40 -15.61 -9.15
C GLY A 74 1.14 -15.16 -7.72
N PHE A 75 0.71 -13.91 -7.55
CA PHE A 75 0.34 -13.38 -6.24
C PHE A 75 -0.86 -14.12 -5.65
N LEU A 76 -1.92 -14.32 -6.45
CA LEU A 76 -3.14 -15.02 -6.01
C LEU A 76 -2.86 -16.48 -5.61
N ALA A 77 -1.92 -17.15 -6.27
CA ALA A 77 -1.51 -18.51 -5.91
C ALA A 77 -0.80 -18.59 -4.54
N ILE A 78 -0.02 -17.57 -4.17
CA ILE A 78 0.75 -17.54 -2.91
C ILE A 78 -0.08 -17.00 -1.74
N ARG A 79 -1.02 -16.09 -2.02
CA ARG A 79 -1.90 -15.43 -1.04
C ARG A 79 -2.50 -16.37 0.02
N PRO A 80 -3.14 -17.52 -0.30
CA PRO A 80 -3.78 -18.37 0.71
C PRO A 80 -2.77 -19.01 1.68
N ALA A 81 -1.60 -19.40 1.20
CA ALA A 81 -0.54 -19.93 2.05
C ALA A 81 -0.04 -18.85 3.02
N LEU A 82 0.13 -17.62 2.53
CA LEU A 82 0.55 -16.49 3.35
C LEU A 82 -0.50 -16.15 4.43
N ARG A 83 -1.80 -16.14 4.08
CA ARG A 83 -2.90 -15.89 5.01
C ARG A 83 -2.99 -16.92 6.12
N THR A 84 -2.82 -18.20 5.80
CA THR A 84 -2.85 -19.28 6.80
C THR A 84 -1.83 -19.07 7.92
N VAL A 85 -0.69 -18.43 7.60
CA VAL A 85 0.34 -18.07 8.58
C VAL A 85 0.07 -16.71 9.24
N LEU A 86 -0.38 -15.71 8.47
CA LEU A 86 -0.60 -14.36 8.99
C LEU A 86 -1.83 -14.23 9.90
N ASP A 87 -2.91 -14.95 9.62
CA ASP A 87 -4.16 -14.86 10.38
C ASP A 87 -3.97 -15.17 11.88
N PRO A 88 -3.33 -16.28 12.31
CA PRO A 88 -3.11 -16.54 13.74
C PRO A 88 -2.13 -15.55 14.38
N ILE A 89 -1.19 -14.99 13.61
CA ILE A 89 -0.22 -13.99 14.11
C ILE A 89 -0.92 -12.63 14.33
N THR A 90 -1.86 -12.27 13.47
CA THR A 90 -2.58 -10.98 13.53
C THR A 90 -3.84 -11.02 14.39
N GLN A 91 -4.36 -12.20 14.72
CA GLN A 91 -5.51 -12.37 15.60
C GLN A 91 -5.37 -11.69 16.99
N PRO A 92 -4.30 -11.88 17.78
CA PRO A 92 -4.16 -11.23 19.08
C PRO A 92 -4.05 -9.71 18.95
N LEU A 93 -3.34 -9.24 17.92
CA LEU A 93 -3.30 -7.82 17.56
C LEU A 93 -4.71 -7.28 17.31
N SER A 94 -5.57 -8.08 16.67
CA SER A 94 -6.94 -7.67 16.38
C SER A 94 -7.83 -7.52 17.59
N TRP A 95 -7.74 -8.45 18.53
CA TRP A 95 -8.46 -8.35 19.79
C TRP A 95 -8.00 -7.15 20.61
N MET A 96 -6.71 -6.82 20.57
CA MET A 96 -6.18 -5.67 21.30
C MET A 96 -6.65 -4.34 20.71
N LEU A 97 -6.69 -4.23 19.37
CA LEU A 97 -7.20 -3.02 18.71
C LEU A 97 -8.70 -2.87 18.92
N ASP A 98 -9.48 -3.91 18.62
CA ASP A 98 -10.95 -3.90 18.75
C ASP A 98 -11.35 -3.63 20.21
N GLY A 99 -10.65 -4.23 21.18
CA GLY A 99 -10.87 -3.99 22.60
C GLY A 99 -10.55 -2.55 23.01
N THR A 100 -9.47 -1.97 22.50
CA THR A 100 -9.11 -0.57 22.79
C THR A 100 -10.11 0.39 22.15
N LEU A 101 -10.48 0.18 20.89
CA LEU A 101 -11.51 0.97 20.20
C LEU A 101 -12.85 0.88 20.92
N TYR A 102 -13.27 -0.32 21.31
CA TYR A 102 -14.48 -0.52 22.08
C TYR A 102 -14.46 0.26 23.40
N LEU A 103 -13.35 0.24 24.14
CA LEU A 103 -13.19 0.99 25.39
C LEU A 103 -13.34 2.50 25.15
N PHE A 104 -12.70 3.04 24.11
CA PHE A 104 -12.72 4.48 23.84
C PHE A 104 -14.06 4.98 23.27
N MET A 105 -14.74 4.18 22.45
CA MET A 105 -15.99 4.58 21.76
C MET A 105 -17.25 4.31 22.60
N THR A 106 -17.23 3.33 23.51
CA THR A 106 -18.40 3.04 24.37
C THR A 106 -18.41 3.84 25.66
N ALA A 107 -17.24 4.27 26.12
CA ALA A 107 -17.15 5.13 27.29
C ALA A 107 -17.69 6.54 26.94
N PRO A 108 -18.44 7.17 27.85
CA PRO A 108 -18.89 8.54 27.62
C PRO A 108 -17.69 9.50 27.52
N TRP A 109 -17.79 10.52 26.66
CA TRP A 109 -16.68 11.42 26.31
C TRP A 109 -15.95 11.99 27.53
N PHE A 110 -16.68 12.25 28.62
CA PHE A 110 -16.15 12.99 29.78
C PHE A 110 -15.25 12.10 30.62
N LEU A 111 -15.52 10.80 30.60
CA LEU A 111 -14.73 9.80 31.30
C LEU A 111 -13.39 9.59 30.58
N ILE A 112 -13.39 9.53 29.24
CA ILE A 112 -12.17 9.45 28.43
C ILE A 112 -11.33 10.72 28.59
N MET A 113 -11.94 11.90 28.55
CA MET A 113 -11.28 13.18 28.80
C MET A 113 -10.57 13.19 30.17
N ALA A 114 -11.29 12.81 31.23
CA ALA A 114 -10.73 12.74 32.57
C ALA A 114 -9.58 11.71 32.66
N LEU A 115 -9.75 10.54 32.04
CA LEU A 115 -8.72 9.49 32.02
C LEU A 115 -7.43 9.97 31.36
N ILE A 116 -7.52 10.62 30.20
CA ILE A 116 -6.35 11.16 29.49
C ILE A 116 -5.68 12.25 30.32
N LEU A 117 -6.44 13.16 30.93
CA LEU A 117 -5.88 14.22 31.77
C LEU A 117 -5.17 13.67 33.01
N VAL A 118 -5.71 12.63 33.64
CA VAL A 118 -5.06 11.94 34.76
C VAL A 118 -3.78 11.23 34.30
N ALA A 119 -3.78 10.59 33.12
CA ALA A 119 -2.60 9.96 32.55
C ALA A 119 -1.48 10.99 32.26
N VAL A 120 -1.84 12.14 31.66
CA VAL A 120 -0.89 13.25 31.41
C VAL A 120 -0.37 13.82 32.72
N TRP A 121 -1.23 14.00 33.72
CA TRP A 121 -0.82 14.44 35.05
C TRP A 121 0.23 13.50 35.65
N PHE A 122 0.00 12.19 35.60
CA PHE A 122 0.92 11.21 36.14
C PHE A 122 2.26 11.18 35.38
N SER A 123 2.22 11.35 34.06
CA SER A 123 3.42 11.32 33.22
C SER A 123 4.28 12.58 33.32
N THR A 124 3.69 13.77 33.37
CA THR A 124 4.43 15.03 33.29
C THR A 124 4.54 15.76 34.63
N ARG A 125 3.57 15.58 35.54
CA ARG A 125 3.42 16.33 36.80
C ARG A 125 3.55 17.85 36.66
N SER A 126 3.28 18.38 35.47
CA SER A 126 3.35 19.81 35.16
C SER A 126 1.96 20.32 34.81
N PHE A 127 1.54 21.37 35.51
CA PHE A 127 0.25 22.02 35.27
C PHE A 127 0.16 22.66 33.88
N SER A 128 1.28 23.16 33.35
CA SER A 128 1.30 23.81 32.04
C SER A 128 0.95 22.84 30.90
N VAL A 129 1.48 21.61 30.96
CA VAL A 129 1.22 20.58 29.94
C VAL A 129 -0.20 20.03 30.08
N LEU A 130 -0.70 19.89 31.32
CA LEU A 130 -2.07 19.46 31.57
C LEU A 130 -3.09 20.43 31.00
N LEU A 131 -2.91 21.75 31.24
CA LEU A 131 -3.79 22.78 30.70
C LEU A 131 -3.77 22.82 29.17
N PHE A 132 -2.58 22.69 28.57
CA PHE A 132 -2.44 22.63 27.12
C PHE A 132 -3.17 21.42 26.53
N ASN A 133 -3.01 20.23 27.12
CA ASN A 133 -3.70 19.03 26.68
C ASN A 133 -5.23 19.13 26.85
N ALA A 134 -5.70 19.67 27.99
CA ALA A 134 -7.12 19.91 28.22
C ALA A 134 -7.70 20.86 27.17
N PHE A 135 -7.00 21.95 26.85
CA PHE A 135 -7.40 22.88 25.82
C PHE A 135 -7.50 22.22 24.43
N CYS A 136 -6.48 21.46 24.01
CA CYS A 136 -6.49 20.74 22.73
C CYS A 136 -7.66 19.74 22.63
N LEU A 137 -7.89 18.96 23.67
CA LEU A 137 -8.97 17.97 23.66
C LEU A 137 -10.35 18.64 23.69
N SER A 138 -10.53 19.72 24.46
CA SER A 138 -11.76 20.51 24.44
C SER A 138 -11.98 21.17 23.08
N PHE A 139 -10.92 21.58 22.37
CA PHE A 139 -11.03 22.09 21.01
C PHE A 139 -11.55 21.03 20.03
N PHE A 140 -11.06 19.79 20.10
CA PHE A 140 -11.61 18.69 19.27
C PHE A 140 -13.07 18.37 19.60
N ALA A 141 -13.46 18.45 20.87
CA ALA A 141 -14.85 18.31 21.28
C ALA A 141 -15.74 19.46 20.77
N PHE A 142 -15.21 20.69 20.73
CA PHE A 142 -15.93 21.85 20.20
C PHE A 142 -16.15 21.78 18.67
N VAL A 143 -15.19 21.22 17.95
CA VAL A 143 -15.25 21.03 16.49
C VAL A 143 -16.04 19.75 16.10
N ASP A 144 -16.58 19.02 17.07
CA ASP A 144 -17.31 17.75 16.87
C ASP A 144 -16.47 16.65 16.17
N HIS A 145 -15.15 16.73 16.32
CA HIS A 145 -14.17 15.79 15.76
C HIS A 145 -13.50 14.92 16.84
N PHE A 146 -14.13 14.82 18.01
CA PHE A 146 -13.61 14.05 19.14
C PHE A 146 -13.56 12.54 18.83
N GLU A 147 -14.60 11.99 18.23
CA GLU A 147 -14.70 10.57 17.91
C GLU A 147 -13.58 10.10 16.96
N PRO A 148 -13.37 10.72 15.78
CA PRO A 148 -12.27 10.32 14.90
C PRO A 148 -10.90 10.56 15.55
N ALA A 149 -10.73 11.61 16.38
CA ALA A 149 -9.49 11.83 17.11
C ALA A 149 -9.20 10.67 18.08
N MET A 150 -10.18 10.21 18.85
CA MET A 150 -10.04 9.06 19.76
C MET A 150 -9.76 7.75 19.02
N GLN A 151 -10.32 7.55 17.84
CA GLN A 151 -9.99 6.39 16.99
C GLN A 151 -8.51 6.39 16.60
N THR A 152 -7.98 7.53 16.14
CA THR A 152 -6.56 7.62 15.78
C THR A 152 -5.66 7.41 16.99
N PHE A 153 -6.03 7.97 18.15
CA PHE A 153 -5.28 7.79 19.38
C PHE A 153 -5.24 6.33 19.83
N ALA A 154 -6.37 5.62 19.78
CA ALA A 154 -6.44 4.19 20.10
C ALA A 154 -5.54 3.35 19.20
N VAL A 155 -5.53 3.61 17.89
CA VAL A 155 -4.65 2.90 16.94
C VAL A 155 -3.18 3.18 17.25
N ILE A 156 -2.82 4.45 17.45
CA ILE A 156 -1.43 4.82 17.78
C ILE A 156 -0.99 4.16 19.10
N LEU A 157 -1.83 4.17 20.13
CA LEU A 157 -1.53 3.57 21.43
C LEU A 157 -1.22 2.08 21.30
N VAL A 158 -2.08 1.33 20.59
CA VAL A 158 -1.90 -0.11 20.34
C VAL A 158 -0.62 -0.36 19.54
N CYS A 159 -0.40 0.39 18.46
CA CYS A 159 0.81 0.30 17.65
C CYS A 159 2.08 0.60 18.46
N THR A 160 2.08 1.61 19.32
CA THR A 160 3.21 1.97 20.15
C THR A 160 3.52 0.89 21.19
N ILE A 161 2.51 0.32 21.85
CA ILE A 161 2.72 -0.76 22.83
C ILE A 161 3.36 -1.98 22.15
N ILE A 162 2.85 -2.39 20.99
CA ILE A 162 3.38 -3.53 20.24
C ILE A 162 4.78 -3.25 19.70
N SER A 163 4.98 -2.06 19.14
CA SER A 163 6.29 -1.62 18.67
C SER A 163 7.32 -1.58 19.79
N ALA A 164 6.95 -1.14 20.99
CA ALA A 164 7.83 -1.20 22.15
C ALA A 164 8.07 -2.65 22.59
N LEU A 165 7.02 -3.49 22.65
CA LEU A 165 7.10 -4.86 23.11
C LEU A 165 8.00 -5.73 22.23
N PHE A 166 7.95 -5.57 20.91
CA PHE A 166 8.80 -6.33 19.97
C PHE A 166 10.06 -5.58 19.54
N GLY A 167 9.98 -4.27 19.36
CA GLY A 167 11.11 -3.44 18.90
C GLY A 167 12.24 -3.34 19.92
N ILE A 168 11.92 -3.24 21.22
CA ILE A 168 12.94 -3.20 22.28
C ILE A 168 13.76 -4.51 22.33
N PRO A 169 13.16 -5.71 22.44
CA PRO A 169 13.95 -6.95 22.49
C PRO A 169 14.71 -7.21 21.19
N ILE A 170 14.13 -6.90 20.02
CA ILE A 170 14.82 -7.02 18.73
C ILE A 170 16.00 -6.05 18.67
N GLY A 171 15.84 -4.81 19.12
CA GLY A 171 16.91 -3.82 19.20
C GLY A 171 18.06 -4.25 20.11
N ILE A 172 17.74 -4.83 21.27
CA ILE A 172 18.74 -5.38 22.21
C ILE A 172 19.47 -6.57 21.56
N ALA A 173 18.75 -7.49 20.91
CA ALA A 173 19.35 -8.62 20.20
C ALA A 173 20.28 -8.16 19.06
N MET A 174 19.90 -7.10 18.34
CA MET A 174 20.71 -6.50 17.28
C MET A 174 22.03 -5.94 17.82
N SER A 175 22.01 -5.31 18.99
CA SER A 175 23.22 -4.80 19.65
C SER A 175 24.18 -5.92 20.07
N LYS A 176 23.66 -7.13 20.36
CA LYS A 176 24.47 -8.26 20.83
C LYS A 176 25.10 -9.08 19.69
N TYR A 177 24.44 -9.20 18.54
CA TYR A 177 24.88 -10.07 17.45
C TYR A 177 25.21 -9.29 16.17
N ASN A 178 26.50 -9.17 15.86
CA ASN A 178 27.00 -8.43 14.69
C ASN A 178 26.52 -9.01 13.33
N ARG A 179 26.15 -10.31 13.29
CA ARG A 179 25.54 -10.95 12.11
C ARG A 179 24.07 -10.58 11.94
N LEU A 180 23.32 -10.57 13.04
CA LEU A 180 21.92 -10.16 13.07
C LEU A 180 21.77 -8.69 12.68
N GLN A 181 22.65 -7.83 13.21
CA GLN A 181 22.74 -6.42 12.85
C GLN A 181 22.90 -6.19 11.35
N LYS A 182 23.87 -6.85 10.71
CA LYS A 182 24.09 -6.69 9.26
C LYS A 182 22.92 -7.18 8.41
N ALA A 183 22.13 -8.14 8.89
CA ALA A 183 20.96 -8.64 8.19
C ALA A 183 19.71 -7.76 8.38
N ILE A 184 19.51 -7.19 9.57
CA ILE A 184 18.32 -6.39 9.91
C ILE A 184 18.43 -4.94 9.39
N ILE A 185 19.60 -4.31 9.46
CA ILE A 185 19.81 -2.92 9.00
C ILE A 185 19.24 -2.65 7.59
N PRO A 186 19.52 -3.45 6.54
CA PRO A 186 18.97 -3.17 5.21
C PRO A 186 17.43 -3.24 5.16
N VAL A 187 16.81 -4.07 6.00
CA VAL A 187 15.34 -4.15 6.09
C VAL A 187 14.78 -2.90 6.78
N LEU A 188 15.44 -2.41 7.83
CA LEU A 188 15.05 -1.16 8.50
C LEU A 188 15.21 0.04 7.57
N ASP A 189 16.30 0.10 6.81
CA ASP A 189 16.55 1.16 5.83
C ASP A 189 15.48 1.12 4.73
N LEU A 190 15.06 -0.07 4.27
CA LEU A 190 13.96 -0.23 3.32
C LEU A 190 12.63 0.27 3.92
N LEU A 191 12.28 -0.14 5.14
CA LEU A 191 11.04 0.27 5.81
C LEU A 191 10.97 1.79 6.04
N GLN A 192 12.10 2.47 6.12
CA GLN A 192 12.19 3.92 6.37
C GLN A 192 12.26 4.76 5.08
N THR A 193 12.64 4.17 3.95
CA THR A 193 12.92 4.93 2.71
C THR A 193 11.88 4.74 1.61
N LEU A 194 11.10 3.66 1.61
CA LEU A 194 10.05 3.49 0.60
C LEU A 194 8.81 4.35 0.96
N PRO A 195 8.21 5.04 -0.03
CA PRO A 195 7.01 5.84 0.19
C PRO A 195 5.82 4.95 0.55
N THR A 196 4.93 5.46 1.38
CA THR A 196 3.76 4.72 1.91
C THR A 196 2.92 4.05 0.82
N PHE A 197 2.74 4.71 -0.33
CA PHE A 197 1.95 4.18 -1.44
C PHE A 197 2.45 2.83 -1.96
N VAL A 198 3.77 2.60 -1.95
CA VAL A 198 4.37 1.36 -2.46
C VAL A 198 4.05 0.19 -1.52
N TYR A 199 4.00 0.43 -0.21
CA TYR A 199 3.63 -0.60 0.77
C TYR A 199 2.13 -0.89 0.81
N LEU A 200 1.28 0.07 0.42
CA LEU A 200 -0.17 -0.12 0.41
C LEU A 200 -0.64 -1.09 -0.68
N ILE A 201 -0.01 -1.08 -1.86
CA ILE A 201 -0.37 -1.96 -3.00
C ILE A 201 -0.37 -3.45 -2.62
N PRO A 202 0.74 -4.04 -2.11
CA PRO A 202 0.73 -5.45 -1.74
C PRO A 202 -0.22 -5.74 -0.57
N LEU A 203 -0.42 -4.78 0.34
CA LEU A 203 -1.27 -4.94 1.50
C LEU A 203 -2.75 -5.06 1.12
N ILE A 204 -3.24 -4.24 0.18
CA ILE A 204 -4.61 -4.34 -0.34
C ILE A 204 -4.85 -5.66 -1.09
N PHE A 205 -3.83 -6.14 -1.81
CA PHE A 205 -3.92 -7.43 -2.49
C PHE A 205 -3.82 -8.59 -1.51
N LEU A 206 -3.17 -8.46 -0.36
CA LEU A 206 -3.10 -9.55 0.64
C LEU A 206 -4.37 -9.60 1.53
N PHE A 207 -4.92 -8.43 1.86
CA PHE A 207 -6.09 -8.23 2.70
C PHE A 207 -7.17 -7.45 1.94
N PRO A 208 -7.97 -8.11 1.09
CA PRO A 208 -9.16 -7.48 0.55
C PRO A 208 -10.11 -7.17 1.71
N ILE A 209 -10.67 -5.97 1.66
CA ILE A 209 -11.71 -5.46 2.54
C ILE A 209 -12.85 -6.50 2.68
N GLY A 210 -12.90 -7.18 3.83
CA GLY A 210 -13.94 -8.18 4.12
C GLY A 210 -13.62 -9.15 5.26
N GLU A 211 -12.36 -9.53 5.49
CA GLU A 211 -12.06 -10.68 6.36
C GLU A 211 -11.20 -10.39 7.61
N SER A 212 -10.40 -9.33 7.60
CA SER A 212 -9.71 -8.86 8.82
C SER A 212 -10.24 -7.48 9.19
N ARG A 213 -11.01 -7.44 10.30
CA ARG A 213 -11.58 -6.22 10.88
C ARG A 213 -10.53 -5.12 11.13
N LEU A 214 -9.28 -5.52 11.30
CA LEU A 214 -8.18 -4.65 11.69
C LEU A 214 -7.74 -3.61 10.65
N TYR A 215 -7.52 -4.04 9.41
CA TYR A 215 -6.98 -3.17 8.37
C TYR A 215 -8.09 -2.51 7.56
N GLY A 216 -9.24 -3.19 7.43
CA GLY A 216 -10.40 -2.65 6.74
C GLY A 216 -10.89 -1.36 7.39
N ILE A 217 -11.10 -1.34 8.70
CA ILE A 217 -11.59 -0.15 9.40
C ILE A 217 -10.54 0.96 9.38
N ALA A 218 -9.28 0.67 9.73
CA ALA A 218 -8.22 1.69 9.73
C ALA A 218 -7.98 2.30 8.33
N ILE A 219 -8.00 1.49 7.27
CA ILE A 219 -7.83 1.97 5.88
C ILE A 219 -9.10 2.68 5.38
N ILE A 220 -10.30 2.24 5.73
CA ILE A 220 -11.55 2.91 5.37
C ILE A 220 -11.63 4.29 6.05
N THR A 221 -11.30 4.40 7.34
CA THR A 221 -11.30 5.69 8.05
C THR A 221 -10.17 6.61 7.59
N ALA A 222 -8.96 6.07 7.34
CA ALA A 222 -7.86 6.84 6.76
C ALA A 222 -8.16 7.28 5.31
N SER A 223 -8.80 6.44 4.49
CA SER A 223 -9.21 6.75 3.13
C SER A 223 -10.34 7.79 3.08
N GLN A 224 -11.28 7.76 4.03
CA GLN A 224 -12.30 8.81 4.18
C GLN A 224 -11.67 10.19 4.46
N SER A 225 -10.58 10.23 5.23
CA SER A 225 -9.87 11.49 5.55
C SER A 225 -8.98 12.05 4.43
N SER A 226 -8.40 11.18 3.59
CA SER A 226 -7.51 11.62 2.48
C SER A 226 -8.24 11.95 1.18
N PHE A 227 -9.51 11.55 1.02
CA PHE A 227 -10.30 11.83 -0.19
C PHE A 227 -11.13 13.14 -0.11
N MET A 228 -11.10 13.84 1.03
CA MET A 228 -11.89 15.06 1.27
C MET A 228 -11.23 16.41 0.88
N PRO A 229 -9.98 16.55 0.40
CA PRO A 229 -9.47 17.86 -0.03
C PRO A 229 -9.57 18.10 -1.55
N LEU A 230 -10.46 17.40 -2.28
CA LEU A 230 -10.66 17.65 -3.72
C LEU A 230 -12.11 17.92 -4.15
N CYS A 231 -13.02 18.13 -3.21
CA CYS A 231 -14.39 18.56 -3.51
C CYS A 231 -14.94 19.54 -2.45
N GLN A 232 -14.17 20.59 -2.14
CA GLN A 232 -14.69 21.88 -1.68
C GLN A 232 -13.68 22.98 -1.97
#